data_AF-A0A963R2D2-F1
#
_entry.id   AF-A0A963R2D2-F1
#
_cell.length_a   1.000
_cell.length_b   1.000
_cell.length_c   1.000
_cell.angle_alpha   90.00
_cell.angle_beta   90.00
_cell.angle_gamma   90.00
#
_symmetry.space_group_name_H-M   'P 1'
#
loop_
_entity.id
_entity.type
_entity.pdbx_description
1 polymer ?
#
loop_
_entity_poly.entity_id
_entity_poly.type
_entity_poly.pdbx_seq_one_letter_code
_entity_poly.pdbx_strand_id
1 'polypeptide(L)'
;MSDTKPTLLIVEDDAGLQAQLKWAWPDFNVVIAGDRASALSALRAEEPPVVTLDLGLPPDPDGTSEGFAVLDEIMALKPDTKVIVASGHGARESALQAIARGAYDFYQKPVDIEALGLIVRRALQLHRIEAENRQLAARSGEDNRVLGRLITGAPEMVKVARTIERVANTNVSVMLLGASGTGKELLARGLHEASERRDGAFVAINCAAIPENLLESELFGHEKGAFTGAVKTTEGKIEQAQGGTLFLDEVGDIPLPLQVKLLRFLQERVIERV
;
A
#
# COMPACT_ATOMS: atom_id res chain seq x y z
N MET A 1 6.48 -9.10 -28.55
CA MET A 1 5.50 -8.17 -27.96
C MET A 1 5.26 -7.11 -29.01
N SER A 2 4.02 -6.87 -29.43
CA SER A 2 3.73 -5.85 -30.45
C SER A 2 4.26 -4.50 -29.97
N ASP A 3 5.08 -3.87 -30.80
CA ASP A 3 5.75 -2.59 -30.55
C ASP A 3 4.73 -1.44 -30.65
N THR A 4 3.71 -1.46 -29.79
CA THR A 4 2.66 -0.44 -29.76
C THR A 4 3.19 0.79 -29.06
N LYS A 5 3.42 1.85 -29.84
CA LYS A 5 3.88 3.14 -29.33
C LYS A 5 2.88 3.68 -28.28
N PRO A 6 3.35 4.21 -27.14
CA PRO A 6 2.48 4.85 -26.16
C PRO A 6 1.74 6.04 -26.79
N THR A 7 0.46 6.20 -26.49
CA THR A 7 -0.31 7.35 -26.95
C THR A 7 0.09 8.61 -26.19
N LEU A 8 0.26 9.72 -26.91
CA LEU A 8 0.39 11.06 -26.35
C LEU A 8 -0.77 11.89 -26.88
N LEU A 9 -1.59 12.44 -25.99
CA LEU A 9 -2.63 13.38 -26.39
C LEU A 9 -2.12 14.81 -26.26
N ILE A 10 -2.26 15.59 -27.32
CA ILE A 10 -1.89 17.00 -27.38
C ILE A 10 -3.18 17.81 -27.53
N VAL A 11 -3.46 18.67 -26.56
CA VAL A 11 -4.57 19.61 -26.58
C VAL A 11 -4.01 21.01 -26.83
N GLU A 12 -4.20 21.51 -28.04
CA GLU A 12 -3.62 22.76 -28.55
C GLU A 12 -4.49 23.23 -29.71
N ASP A 13 -4.85 24.51 -29.79
CA ASP A 13 -5.72 25.04 -30.84
C ASP A 13 -4.96 25.62 -32.06
N ASP A 14 -3.68 25.98 -31.88
CA ASP A 14 -2.85 26.48 -32.99
C ASP A 14 -2.47 25.37 -33.99
N ALA A 15 -3.04 25.43 -35.19
CA ALA A 15 -2.81 24.45 -36.25
C ALA A 15 -1.35 24.34 -36.70
N GLY A 16 -0.58 25.43 -36.60
CA GLY A 16 0.84 25.44 -36.95
C GLY A 16 1.67 24.63 -35.96
N LEU A 17 1.42 24.81 -34.67
CA LEU A 17 2.05 24.09 -33.59
C LEU A 17 1.60 22.63 -33.55
N GLN A 18 0.32 22.35 -33.77
CA GLN A 18 -0.18 20.98 -33.96
C GLN A 18 0.61 20.23 -35.04
N ALA A 19 0.86 20.87 -36.19
CA ALA A 19 1.61 20.26 -37.29
C ALA A 19 3.07 19.97 -36.92
N GLN A 20 3.70 20.84 -36.13
CA GLN A 20 5.06 20.63 -35.63
C GLN A 20 5.13 19.49 -34.61
N LEU A 21 4.20 19.46 -33.65
CA LEU A 21 4.19 18.47 -32.57
C LEU A 21 3.80 17.07 -33.05
N LYS A 22 2.95 16.97 -34.09
CA LYS A 22 2.48 15.69 -34.65
C LYS A 22 3.60 14.72 -35.01
N TRP A 23 4.73 15.24 -35.46
CA TRP A 23 5.88 14.45 -35.94
C TRP A 23 7.12 14.59 -35.06
N ALA A 24 7.02 15.34 -33.96
CA ALA A 24 8.15 15.66 -33.09
C ALA A 24 8.75 14.43 -32.38
N TRP A 25 7.92 13.44 -32.05
CA TRP A 25 8.32 12.28 -31.25
C TRP A 25 7.89 10.97 -31.91
N PRO A 26 8.76 10.38 -32.76
CA PRO A 26 8.47 9.14 -33.48
C PRO A 26 8.21 7.93 -32.57
N ASP A 27 8.62 7.99 -31.31
CA ASP A 27 8.42 7.00 -30.26
C ASP A 27 7.00 7.01 -29.66
N PHE A 28 6.16 8.00 -30.01
CA PHE A 28 4.78 8.13 -29.55
C PHE A 28 3.76 7.98 -30.68
N ASN A 29 2.55 7.54 -30.33
CA ASN A 29 1.37 7.72 -31.17
C ASN A 29 0.68 9.03 -30.78
N VAL A 30 0.90 10.09 -31.56
CA VAL A 30 0.40 11.43 -31.22
C VAL A 30 -1.04 11.61 -31.70
N VAL A 31 -1.94 11.89 -30.76
CA VAL A 31 -3.34 12.25 -30.99
C VAL A 31 -3.50 13.73 -30.66
N ILE A 32 -4.22 14.47 -31.50
CA ILE A 32 -4.37 15.92 -31.37
C ILE A 32 -5.85 16.26 -31.17
N ALA A 33 -6.12 17.16 -30.23
CA ALA A 33 -7.42 17.76 -29.98
C ALA A 33 -7.27 19.29 -29.98
N GLY A 34 -8.20 20.00 -30.61
CA GLY A 34 -8.18 21.46 -30.72
C GLY A 34 -9.08 22.18 -29.73
N ASP A 35 -9.94 21.44 -29.02
CA ASP A 35 -10.91 21.99 -28.08
C ASP A 35 -11.20 20.99 -26.95
N ARG A 36 -11.93 21.45 -25.93
CA ARG A 36 -12.31 20.61 -24.79
C ARG A 36 -13.10 19.37 -25.18
N ALA A 37 -14.06 19.48 -26.09
CA ALA A 37 -14.94 18.37 -26.46
C ALA A 37 -14.15 17.23 -27.13
N SER A 38 -13.28 17.57 -28.08
CA SER A 38 -12.39 16.65 -28.76
C SER A 38 -11.34 16.06 -27.81
N ALA A 39 -10.81 16.86 -26.87
CA ALA A 39 -9.85 16.38 -25.87
C ALA A 39 -10.44 15.29 -24.97
N LEU A 40 -11.65 15.50 -24.44
CA LEU A 40 -12.31 14.51 -23.57
C LEU A 40 -12.76 13.27 -24.35
N SER A 41 -13.18 13.44 -25.61
CA SER A 41 -13.51 12.32 -26.49
C SER A 41 -12.27 11.44 -26.72
N ALA A 42 -11.14 12.05 -27.07
CA ALA A 42 -9.87 11.36 -27.26
C ALA A 42 -9.36 10.72 -25.97
N LEU A 43 -9.47 11.40 -24.83
CA LEU A 43 -9.11 10.86 -23.52
C LEU A 43 -9.83 9.54 -23.21
N ARG A 44 -11.13 9.47 -23.51
CA ARG A 44 -11.96 8.28 -23.28
C ARG A 44 -11.68 7.16 -24.27
N ALA A 45 -11.44 7.49 -25.53
CA ALA A 45 -11.23 6.51 -26.59
C ALA A 45 -9.83 5.90 -26.56
N GLU A 46 -8.80 6.72 -26.32
CA GLU A 46 -7.40 6.35 -26.50
C GLU A 46 -6.68 6.07 -25.17
N GLU A 47 -7.27 6.46 -24.03
CA GLU A 47 -6.73 6.33 -22.67
C GLU A 47 -5.23 6.70 -22.57
N PRO A 48 -4.84 7.92 -22.97
CA PRO A 48 -3.44 8.29 -23.06
C PRO A 48 -2.78 8.35 -21.67
N PRO A 49 -1.58 7.78 -21.49
CA PRO A 49 -0.81 7.90 -20.23
C PRO A 49 -0.33 9.33 -19.97
N VAL A 50 -0.13 10.12 -21.01
CA VAL A 50 0.38 11.50 -20.93
C VAL A 50 -0.46 12.42 -21.82
N VAL A 51 -0.76 13.60 -21.31
CA VAL A 51 -1.47 14.68 -22.02
C VAL A 51 -0.63 15.95 -21.93
N THR A 52 -0.42 16.64 -23.05
CA THR A 52 0.00 18.05 -23.03
C THR A 52 -1.23 18.93 -23.23
N LEU A 53 -1.38 19.97 -22.44
CA LEU A 53 -2.59 20.80 -22.42
C LEU A 53 -2.24 22.27 -22.49
N ASP A 54 -2.65 22.96 -23.55
CA ASP A 54 -2.67 24.41 -23.55
C ASP A 54 -3.79 24.95 -22.64
N LEU A 55 -3.51 26.04 -21.93
CA LEU A 55 -4.50 26.70 -21.10
C LEU A 55 -5.44 27.58 -21.91
N GLY A 56 -4.93 28.19 -22.99
CA GLY A 56 -5.71 28.93 -23.95
C GLY A 56 -6.42 27.97 -24.88
N LEU A 57 -7.74 27.87 -24.78
CA LEU A 57 -8.54 27.00 -25.65
C LEU A 57 -9.84 27.69 -26.04
N PRO A 58 -10.37 27.47 -27.25
CA PRO A 58 -11.68 27.98 -27.65
C PRO A 58 -12.80 27.57 -26.68
N PRO A 59 -13.78 28.45 -26.42
CA PRO A 59 -13.98 29.77 -27.03
C PRO A 59 -13.18 30.92 -26.40
N ASP A 60 -12.27 30.64 -25.46
CA ASP A 60 -11.46 31.64 -24.73
C ASP A 60 -9.93 31.41 -24.95
N PRO A 61 -9.39 31.60 -26.17
CA PRO A 61 -7.99 31.27 -26.49
C PRO A 61 -6.97 32.13 -25.72
N ASP A 62 -7.34 33.36 -25.34
CA ASP A 62 -6.48 34.26 -24.57
C ASP A 62 -6.59 34.05 -23.05
N GLY A 63 -7.58 33.29 -22.60
CA GLY A 63 -7.82 32.98 -21.20
C GLY A 63 -7.23 31.65 -20.76
N THR A 64 -7.61 31.23 -19.55
CA THR A 64 -7.16 29.95 -18.96
C THR A 64 -8.34 29.10 -18.47
N SER A 65 -9.56 29.61 -18.62
CA SER A 65 -10.77 29.05 -18.03
C SER A 65 -11.09 27.66 -18.61
N GLU A 66 -11.08 27.54 -19.93
CA GLU A 66 -11.34 26.28 -20.62
C GLU A 66 -10.23 25.25 -20.41
N GLY A 67 -8.96 25.65 -20.50
CA GLY A 67 -7.85 24.74 -20.22
C GLY A 67 -7.87 24.20 -18.79
N PHE A 68 -8.17 25.03 -17.78
CA PHE A 68 -8.34 24.51 -16.42
C PHE A 68 -9.56 23.60 -16.28
N ALA A 69 -10.66 23.87 -16.98
CA ALA A 69 -11.81 22.99 -16.97
C ALA A 69 -11.51 21.62 -17.60
N VAL A 70 -10.68 21.57 -18.66
CA VAL A 70 -10.16 20.33 -19.23
C VAL A 70 -9.30 19.58 -18.21
N LEU A 71 -8.38 20.26 -17.53
CA LEU A 71 -7.53 19.66 -16.50
C LEU A 71 -8.36 19.02 -15.38
N ASP A 72 -9.32 19.76 -14.82
CA ASP A 72 -10.18 19.29 -13.74
C ASP A 72 -10.96 18.03 -14.15
N GLU A 73 -11.46 17.99 -15.40
CA GLU A 73 -12.19 16.83 -15.93
C GLU A 73 -11.29 15.62 -16.20
N ILE A 74 -10.07 15.83 -16.70
CA ILE A 74 -9.08 14.75 -16.85
C ILE A 74 -8.78 14.16 -15.47
N MET A 75 -8.51 14.99 -14.46
CA MET A 75 -8.22 14.54 -13.10
C MET A 75 -9.40 13.80 -12.47
N ALA A 76 -10.65 14.16 -12.80
CA ALA A 76 -11.84 13.46 -12.33
C ALA A 76 -12.07 12.10 -13.03
N LEU A 77 -11.84 12.03 -14.35
CA LEU A 77 -12.12 10.84 -15.16
C LEU A 77 -10.98 9.80 -15.13
N LYS A 78 -9.75 10.27 -15.20
CA LYS A 78 -8.52 9.48 -15.32
C LYS A 78 -7.40 10.12 -14.48
N PRO A 79 -7.49 10.09 -13.14
CA PRO A 79 -6.52 10.74 -12.24
C PRO A 79 -5.08 10.23 -12.38
N ASP A 80 -4.89 9.04 -12.96
CA ASP A 80 -3.55 8.46 -13.18
C ASP A 80 -2.83 9.04 -14.42
N THR A 81 -3.55 9.76 -15.30
CA THR A 81 -2.98 10.39 -16.50
C THR A 81 -2.08 11.56 -16.11
N LYS A 82 -0.90 11.66 -16.72
CA LYS A 82 0.05 12.74 -16.44
C LYS A 82 -0.18 13.91 -17.37
N VAL A 83 -0.73 15.00 -16.83
CA VAL A 83 -1.02 16.22 -17.59
C VAL A 83 0.13 17.21 -17.44
N ILE A 84 0.67 17.67 -18.57
CA ILE A 84 1.72 18.69 -18.65
C ILE A 84 1.10 19.95 -19.25
N VAL A 85 1.10 21.05 -18.50
CA VAL A 85 0.39 22.27 -18.89
C VAL A 85 1.30 23.25 -19.62
N ALA A 86 0.83 23.84 -20.72
CA ALA A 86 1.51 24.93 -21.41
C ALA A 86 1.23 26.26 -20.71
N SER A 87 2.25 27.10 -20.58
CA SER A 87 2.19 28.34 -19.82
C SER A 87 2.76 29.51 -20.64
N GLY A 88 2.00 30.60 -20.80
CA GLY A 88 2.39 31.79 -21.57
C GLY A 88 3.31 32.78 -20.83
N HIS A 89 3.54 33.97 -21.40
CA HIS A 89 4.30 35.04 -20.73
C HIS A 89 3.48 35.69 -19.60
N GLY A 90 4.01 35.71 -18.37
CA GLY A 90 3.33 36.21 -17.16
C GLY A 90 2.72 35.11 -16.26
N ALA A 91 2.89 33.84 -16.63
CA ALA A 91 2.03 32.73 -16.17
C ALA A 91 2.59 31.85 -15.04
N ARG A 92 3.46 32.40 -14.18
CA ARG A 92 3.94 31.64 -13.00
C ARG A 92 2.77 31.24 -12.08
N GLU A 93 1.79 32.13 -11.92
CA GLU A 93 0.60 31.85 -11.11
C GLU A 93 -0.27 30.75 -11.71
N SER A 94 -0.53 30.79 -13.03
CA SER A 94 -1.29 29.74 -13.72
C SER A 94 -0.59 28.39 -13.69
N ALA A 95 0.73 28.35 -13.82
CA ALA A 95 1.51 27.12 -13.67
C ALA A 95 1.38 26.54 -12.24
N LEU A 96 1.53 27.38 -11.22
CA LEU A 96 1.34 26.95 -9.82
C LEU A 96 -0.10 26.46 -9.57
N GLN A 97 -1.09 27.13 -10.14
CA GLN A 97 -2.49 26.73 -10.05
C GLN A 97 -2.74 25.39 -10.76
N ALA A 98 -2.12 25.14 -11.92
CA ALA A 98 -2.20 23.85 -12.60
C ALA A 98 -1.64 22.71 -11.75
N ILE A 99 -0.47 22.91 -11.14
CA ILE A 99 0.12 21.93 -10.22
C ILE A 99 -0.81 21.68 -9.03
N ALA A 100 -1.38 22.74 -8.43
CA ALA A 100 -2.33 22.61 -7.33
C ALA A 100 -3.61 21.83 -7.70
N ARG A 101 -4.00 21.85 -8.98
CA ARG A 101 -5.13 21.10 -9.54
C ARG A 101 -4.77 19.67 -9.97
N GLY A 102 -3.51 19.26 -9.87
CA GLY A 102 -3.07 17.89 -10.18
C GLY A 102 -2.30 17.73 -11.48
N ALA A 103 -1.94 18.82 -12.17
CA ALA A 103 -0.98 18.72 -13.27
C ALA A 103 0.37 18.17 -12.76
N TYR A 104 1.01 17.35 -13.59
CA TYR A 104 2.31 16.74 -13.28
C TYR A 104 3.44 17.77 -13.37
N ASP A 105 3.44 18.55 -14.46
CA ASP A 105 4.49 19.52 -14.75
C ASP A 105 3.94 20.62 -15.68
N PHE A 106 4.75 21.61 -16.01
CA PHE A 106 4.43 22.63 -16.99
C PHE A 106 5.61 22.93 -17.93
N TYR A 107 5.32 23.51 -19.09
CA TYR A 107 6.34 24.05 -19.99
C TYR A 107 5.95 25.46 -20.44
N GLN A 108 6.96 26.28 -20.72
CA GLN A 108 6.77 27.67 -21.09
C GLN A 108 6.65 27.82 -22.62
N LYS A 109 5.74 28.68 -23.10
CA LYS A 109 5.68 29.14 -24.49
C LYS A 109 6.65 30.32 -24.70
N PRO A 110 7.39 30.40 -25.81
CA PRO A 110 7.34 29.51 -26.98
C PRO A 110 7.94 28.13 -26.71
N VAL A 111 7.35 27.10 -27.32
CA VAL A 111 7.72 25.71 -27.04
C VAL A 111 9.14 25.38 -27.53
N ASP A 112 9.90 24.73 -26.66
CA ASP A 112 11.11 23.99 -27.05
C ASP A 112 10.73 22.51 -27.18
N ILE A 113 10.76 21.99 -28.41
CA ILE A 113 10.32 20.63 -28.74
C ILE A 113 11.21 19.57 -28.06
N GLU A 114 12.51 19.83 -27.91
CA GLU A 114 13.41 18.88 -27.25
C GLU A 114 13.16 18.85 -25.75
N ALA A 115 13.02 20.03 -25.14
CA ALA A 115 12.71 20.16 -23.71
C ALA A 115 11.36 19.52 -23.37
N LEU A 116 10.32 19.81 -24.14
CA LEU A 116 8.99 19.21 -23.95
C LEU A 116 9.04 17.69 -24.12
N GLY A 117 9.79 17.18 -25.10
CA GLY A 117 9.98 15.74 -25.28
C GLY A 117 10.62 15.05 -24.07
N LEU A 118 11.56 15.72 -23.38
CA LEU A 118 12.14 15.22 -22.14
C LEU A 118 11.11 15.15 -21.01
N ILE A 119 10.28 16.17 -20.85
CA ILE A 119 9.21 16.21 -19.84
C ILE A 119 8.18 15.10 -20.11
N VAL A 120 7.75 14.94 -21.37
CA VAL A 120 6.80 13.89 -21.80
C VAL A 120 7.34 12.49 -21.47
N ARG A 121 8.62 12.21 -21.77
CA ARG A 121 9.22 10.89 -21.45
C ARG A 121 9.32 10.65 -19.94
N ARG A 122 9.62 11.69 -19.15
CA ARG A 122 9.61 11.58 -17.68
C ARG A 122 8.21 11.32 -17.13
N ALA A 123 7.21 12.01 -17.65
CA ALA A 123 5.80 11.79 -17.31
C ALA A 123 5.35 10.36 -17.63
N LEU A 124 5.70 9.86 -18.82
CA LEU A 124 5.40 8.48 -19.22
C LEU A 124 6.09 7.46 -18.29
N GLN A 125 7.36 7.69 -17.94
CA GLN A 125 8.09 6.81 -17.04
C GLN A 125 7.45 6.77 -15.66
N LEU A 126 7.03 7.92 -15.11
CA LEU A 126 6.32 7.97 -13.84
C LEU A 126 4.98 7.24 -13.92
N HIS A 127 4.20 7.46 -14.98
CA HIS A 127 2.93 6.74 -15.18
C HIS A 127 3.14 5.22 -15.19
N ARG A 128 4.20 4.73 -15.86
CA ARG A 128 4.56 3.30 -15.88
C ARG A 128 4.93 2.77 -14.50
N ILE A 129 5.74 3.50 -13.74
CA ILE A 129 6.14 3.12 -12.37
C ILE A 129 4.91 3.03 -11.46
N GLU A 130 4.01 4.01 -11.53
CA GLU A 130 2.78 4.00 -10.74
C GLU A 130 1.83 2.87 -11.17
N ALA A 131 1.70 2.61 -12.48
CA ALA A 131 0.90 1.50 -13.00
C ALA A 131 1.46 0.14 -12.55
N GLU A 132 2.77 -0.04 -12.59
CA GLU A 132 3.44 -1.24 -12.08
C GLU A 132 3.22 -1.39 -10.56
N ASN A 133 3.34 -0.31 -9.79
CA ASN A 133 3.08 -0.33 -8.35
C ASN A 133 1.61 -0.70 -8.04
N ARG A 134 0.65 -0.11 -8.77
CA ARG A 134 -0.78 -0.50 -8.67
C ARG A 134 -0.97 -1.98 -9.01
N GLN A 135 -0.32 -2.47 -10.05
CA GLN A 135 -0.40 -3.88 -10.45
C GLN A 135 0.23 -4.82 -9.41
N LEU A 136 1.39 -4.48 -8.85
CA LEU A 136 2.05 -5.26 -7.79
C LEU A 136 1.19 -5.28 -6.52
N ALA A 137 0.61 -4.14 -6.14
CA ALA A 137 -0.32 -4.05 -5.02
C ALA A 137 -1.58 -4.90 -5.25
N ALA A 138 -2.08 -4.99 -6.49
CA ALA A 138 -3.22 -5.82 -6.87
C ALA A 138 -2.87 -7.32 -6.94
N ARG A 139 -1.67 -7.69 -7.41
CA ARG A 139 -1.18 -9.08 -7.47
C ARG A 139 -0.98 -9.73 -6.10
N SER A 140 -0.75 -8.94 -5.04
CA SER A 140 -0.86 -9.44 -3.66
C SER A 140 -2.25 -9.98 -3.31
N GLY A 141 -3.26 -9.77 -4.16
CA GLY A 141 -4.62 -10.29 -4.03
C GLY A 141 -4.97 -11.48 -4.94
N GLU A 142 -4.11 -11.91 -5.89
CA GLU A 142 -4.51 -12.97 -6.86
C GLU A 142 -4.71 -14.36 -6.23
N ASP A 143 -4.13 -14.62 -5.05
CA ASP A 143 -4.44 -15.83 -4.26
C ASP A 143 -5.44 -15.56 -3.12
N ASN A 144 -5.86 -14.31 -2.88
CA ASN A 144 -6.51 -13.82 -1.65
C ASN A 144 -5.80 -14.26 -0.35
N ARG A 145 -4.62 -14.89 -0.43
CA ARG A 145 -3.85 -15.42 0.68
C ARG A 145 -2.86 -14.39 1.14
N VAL A 146 -2.98 -13.99 2.39
CA VAL A 146 -2.00 -13.19 3.12
C VAL A 146 -1.40 -14.07 4.23
N LEU A 147 -0.17 -13.77 4.67
CA LEU A 147 0.53 -14.56 5.69
C LEU A 147 0.54 -16.07 5.38
N GLY A 148 0.78 -16.41 4.10
CA GLY A 148 0.85 -17.79 3.60
C GLY A 148 -0.50 -18.51 3.44
N ARG A 149 -1.39 -18.44 4.44
CA ARG A 149 -2.61 -19.29 4.49
C ARG A 149 -3.90 -18.54 4.76
N LEU A 150 -3.86 -17.28 5.19
CA LEU A 150 -5.06 -16.54 5.58
C LEU A 150 -5.76 -15.98 4.33
N ILE A 151 -6.99 -16.41 4.07
CA ILE A 151 -7.77 -15.93 2.93
C ILE A 151 -8.53 -14.66 3.33
N THR A 152 -8.38 -13.57 2.60
CA THR A 152 -9.15 -12.35 2.81
C THR A 152 -9.41 -11.59 1.50
N GLY A 153 -10.63 -11.05 1.37
CA GLY A 153 -10.98 -10.09 0.32
C GLY A 153 -11.08 -8.65 0.82
N ALA A 154 -10.81 -8.40 2.10
CA ALA A 154 -10.96 -7.08 2.72
C ALA A 154 -9.63 -6.29 2.65
N PRO A 155 -9.60 -5.09 2.03
CA PRO A 155 -8.39 -4.26 1.95
C PRO A 155 -7.77 -3.92 3.32
N GLU A 156 -8.59 -3.81 4.37
CA GLU A 156 -8.16 -3.54 5.74
C GLU A 156 -7.35 -4.71 6.31
N MET A 157 -7.75 -5.95 6.02
CA MET A 157 -7.02 -7.15 6.46
C MET A 157 -5.68 -7.29 5.75
N VAL A 158 -5.56 -6.82 4.50
CA VAL A 158 -4.26 -6.74 3.81
C VAL A 158 -3.31 -5.79 4.55
N LYS A 159 -3.81 -4.66 5.07
CA LYS A 159 -2.99 -3.73 5.88
C LYS A 159 -2.54 -4.37 7.20
N VAL A 160 -3.44 -5.13 7.86
CA VAL A 160 -3.10 -5.89 9.07
C VAL A 160 -2.00 -6.91 8.78
N ALA A 161 -2.15 -7.69 7.71
CA ALA A 161 -1.15 -8.67 7.29
C ALA A 161 0.22 -8.06 7.00
N ARG A 162 0.27 -6.95 6.26
CA ARG A 162 1.53 -6.20 6.02
C ARG A 162 2.16 -5.68 7.31
N THR A 163 1.35 -5.30 8.30
CA THR A 163 1.85 -4.86 9.60
C THR A 163 2.50 -6.04 10.34
N ILE A 164 1.86 -7.22 10.30
CA ILE A 164 2.40 -8.46 10.84
C ILE A 164 3.73 -8.83 10.17
N GLU A 165 3.80 -8.83 8.84
CA GLU A 165 5.03 -9.12 8.10
C GLU A 165 6.18 -8.19 8.49
N ARG A 166 5.89 -6.89 8.71
CA ARG A 166 6.90 -5.91 9.14
C ARG A 166 7.45 -6.18 10.54
N VAL A 167 6.64 -6.71 11.46
CA VAL A 167 7.08 -7.00 12.84
C VAL A 167 7.57 -8.44 13.02
N ALA A 168 7.36 -9.34 12.05
CA ALA A 168 7.69 -10.75 12.15
C ALA A 168 9.17 -11.03 12.44
N ASN A 169 10.09 -10.22 11.89
CA ASN A 169 11.54 -10.36 12.11
C ASN A 169 12.06 -9.57 13.32
N THR A 170 11.18 -9.14 14.22
CA THR A 170 11.55 -8.41 15.43
C THR A 170 11.31 -9.26 16.67
N ASN A 171 12.08 -9.00 17.73
CA ASN A 171 11.95 -9.72 19.01
C ASN A 171 10.95 -9.06 19.98
N VAL A 172 10.04 -8.21 19.47
CA VAL A 172 9.06 -7.49 20.31
C VAL A 172 7.81 -8.34 20.52
N SER A 173 7.10 -8.10 21.64
CA SER A 173 5.79 -8.70 21.88
C SER A 173 4.72 -8.01 21.02
N VAL A 174 3.83 -8.78 20.40
CA VAL A 174 2.74 -8.28 19.55
C VAL A 174 1.41 -8.48 20.27
N MET A 175 0.60 -7.42 20.35
CA MET A 175 -0.76 -7.46 20.89
C MET A 175 -1.77 -7.51 19.74
N LEU A 176 -2.62 -8.53 19.72
CA LEU A 176 -3.69 -8.69 18.72
C LEU A 176 -5.03 -8.34 19.35
N LEU A 177 -5.64 -7.24 18.90
CA LEU A 177 -6.95 -6.78 19.39
C LEU A 177 -8.03 -7.04 18.33
N GLY A 178 -9.16 -7.55 18.78
CA GLY A 178 -10.31 -7.84 17.93
C GLY A 178 -11.36 -8.66 18.67
N ALA A 179 -12.60 -8.58 18.21
CA ALA A 179 -13.71 -9.36 18.77
C ALA A 179 -13.42 -10.87 18.72
N SER A 180 -14.20 -11.66 19.47
CA SER A 180 -14.11 -13.11 19.38
C SER A 180 -14.46 -13.58 17.96
N GLY A 181 -13.72 -14.58 17.46
CA GLY A 181 -13.93 -15.13 16.11
C GLY A 181 -13.36 -14.33 14.93
N THR A 182 -12.66 -13.21 15.16
CA THR A 182 -12.07 -12.41 14.06
C THR A 182 -10.75 -12.97 13.49
N GLY A 183 -10.36 -14.20 13.87
CA GLY A 183 -9.17 -14.87 13.34
C GLY A 183 -7.85 -14.46 14.00
N LYS A 184 -7.85 -13.97 15.26
CA LYS A 184 -6.63 -13.61 16.00
C LYS A 184 -5.58 -14.73 16.05
N GLU A 185 -6.02 -15.98 16.26
CA GLU A 185 -5.10 -17.14 16.25
C GLU A 185 -4.45 -17.34 14.87
N LEU A 186 -5.22 -17.17 13.78
CA LEU A 186 -4.68 -17.28 12.42
C LEU A 186 -3.62 -16.19 12.16
N LEU A 187 -3.85 -14.98 12.66
CA LEU A 187 -2.88 -13.88 12.58
C LEU A 187 -1.61 -14.19 13.40
N ALA A 188 -1.75 -14.75 14.60
CA ALA A 188 -0.61 -15.15 15.43
C ALA A 188 0.22 -16.27 14.79
N ARG A 189 -0.44 -17.26 14.17
CA ARG A 189 0.24 -18.31 13.38
C ARG A 189 0.95 -17.71 12.16
N GLY A 190 0.29 -16.81 11.45
CA GLY A 190 0.88 -16.10 10.32
C GLY A 190 2.13 -15.30 10.69
N LEU A 191 2.12 -14.63 11.86
CA LEU A 191 3.30 -13.95 12.42
C LEU A 191 4.46 -14.92 12.65
N HIS A 192 4.18 -16.09 13.25
CA HIS A 192 5.20 -17.10 13.50
C HIS A 192 5.79 -17.67 12.21
N GLU A 193 4.94 -18.05 11.24
CA GLU A 193 5.37 -18.57 9.93
C GLU A 193 6.19 -17.55 9.13
N ALA A 194 5.91 -16.25 9.29
CA ALA A 194 6.64 -15.16 8.65
C ALA A 194 7.94 -14.75 9.36
N SER A 195 8.19 -15.25 10.58
CA SER A 195 9.35 -14.87 11.40
C SER A 195 10.58 -15.74 11.15
N GLU A 196 11.74 -15.31 11.67
CA GLU A 196 12.95 -16.13 11.74
C GLU A 196 12.80 -17.39 12.62
N ARG A 197 11.72 -17.47 13.41
CA ARG A 197 11.45 -18.58 14.34
C ARG A 197 10.45 -19.61 13.79
N ARG A 198 10.11 -19.54 12.50
CA ARG A 198 9.13 -20.41 11.84
C ARG A 198 9.41 -21.92 11.97
N ASP A 199 10.68 -22.29 12.18
CA ASP A 199 11.11 -23.68 12.34
C ASP A 199 11.08 -24.13 13.81
N GLY A 200 10.79 -23.20 14.74
CA GLY A 200 10.62 -23.45 16.18
C GLY A 200 9.17 -23.78 16.56
N ALA A 201 8.92 -24.03 17.83
CA ALA A 201 7.57 -24.38 18.31
C ALA A 201 6.62 -23.17 18.31
N PHE A 202 5.43 -23.34 17.74
CA PHE A 202 4.29 -22.44 17.99
C PHE A 202 3.41 -23.03 19.08
N VAL A 203 3.49 -22.46 20.29
CA VAL A 203 2.72 -22.92 21.45
C VAL A 203 1.59 -21.93 21.71
N ALA A 204 0.35 -22.38 21.53
CA ALA A 204 -0.84 -21.60 21.85
C ALA A 204 -1.48 -22.09 23.16
N ILE A 205 -1.93 -21.15 23.98
CA ILE A 205 -2.70 -21.42 25.19
C ILE A 205 -3.87 -20.45 25.25
N ASN A 206 -5.08 -20.98 25.49
CA ASN A 206 -6.26 -20.17 25.75
C ASN A 206 -6.43 -20.03 27.26
N CYS A 207 -6.20 -18.83 27.77
CA CYS A 207 -6.19 -18.56 29.21
C CYS A 207 -7.60 -18.66 29.83
N ALA A 208 -8.65 -18.39 29.07
CA ALA A 208 -10.04 -18.49 29.52
C ALA A 208 -10.54 -19.94 29.62
N ALA A 209 -9.93 -20.87 28.88
CA ALA A 209 -10.34 -22.28 28.84
C ALA A 209 -9.76 -23.14 29.97
N ILE A 210 -8.79 -22.63 30.73
CA ILE A 210 -8.07 -23.37 31.77
C ILE A 210 -8.48 -22.84 33.14
N PRO A 211 -8.85 -23.72 34.09
CA PRO A 211 -9.10 -23.31 35.47
C PRO A 211 -7.92 -22.54 36.07
N GLU A 212 -8.20 -21.44 36.77
CA GLU A 212 -7.19 -20.55 37.36
C GLU A 212 -6.13 -21.30 38.19
N ASN A 213 -6.55 -22.31 38.96
CA ASN A 213 -5.66 -23.13 39.80
C ASN A 213 -4.71 -24.03 39.00
N LEU A 214 -4.96 -24.24 37.71
CA LEU A 214 -4.11 -25.03 36.80
C LEU A 214 -3.34 -24.16 35.80
N LEU A 215 -3.83 -22.96 35.51
CA LEU A 215 -3.24 -22.07 34.51
C LEU A 215 -1.77 -21.72 34.83
N GLU A 216 -1.45 -21.54 36.11
CA GLU A 216 -0.08 -21.29 36.56
C GLU A 216 0.85 -22.46 36.24
N SER A 217 0.43 -23.68 36.62
CA SER A 217 1.18 -24.92 36.38
C SER A 217 1.31 -25.22 34.89
N GLU A 218 0.29 -24.92 34.08
CA GLU A 218 0.36 -25.05 32.62
C GLU A 218 1.34 -24.05 32.00
N LEU A 219 1.35 -22.79 32.43
CA LEU A 219 2.23 -21.76 31.87
C LEU A 219 3.69 -21.95 32.29
N PHE A 220 3.94 -22.14 33.58
CA PHE A 220 5.28 -22.11 34.19
C PHE A 220 5.86 -23.50 34.47
N GLY A 221 5.04 -24.55 34.44
CA GLY A 221 5.44 -25.89 34.83
C GLY A 221 5.42 -26.10 36.34
N HIS A 222 5.61 -27.34 36.76
CA HIS A 222 5.69 -27.70 38.17
C HIS A 222 6.74 -28.79 38.42
N GLU A 223 7.33 -28.75 39.61
CA GLU A 223 8.19 -29.81 40.12
C GLU A 223 7.38 -30.91 40.80
N LYS A 224 7.98 -32.10 40.90
CA LYS A 224 7.35 -33.22 41.63
C LYS A 224 7.10 -32.83 43.09
N GLY A 225 5.84 -32.94 43.52
CA GLY A 225 5.42 -32.61 44.89
C GLY A 225 4.97 -31.17 45.13
N ALA A 226 4.90 -30.33 44.10
CA ALA A 226 4.45 -28.94 44.20
C ALA A 226 3.01 -28.78 44.75
N PHE A 227 2.11 -29.72 44.44
CA PHE A 227 0.74 -29.76 44.94
C PHE A 227 0.20 -31.19 45.03
N THR A 228 -0.97 -31.37 45.65
CA THR A 228 -1.64 -32.67 45.75
C THR A 228 -2.01 -33.20 44.36
N GLY A 229 -1.25 -34.19 43.88
CA GLY A 229 -1.39 -34.78 42.54
C GLY A 229 -0.18 -34.57 41.62
N ALA A 230 0.83 -33.79 42.03
CA ALA A 230 2.07 -33.57 41.27
C ALA A 230 3.03 -34.78 41.36
N VAL A 231 2.70 -35.87 40.64
CA VAL A 231 3.45 -37.14 40.68
C VAL A 231 4.81 -37.06 39.96
N LYS A 232 4.96 -36.13 39.02
CA LYS A 232 6.17 -35.92 38.20
C LYS A 232 6.38 -34.43 37.93
N THR A 233 7.62 -34.07 37.59
CA THR A 233 7.94 -32.74 37.05
C THR A 233 7.36 -32.61 35.64
N THR A 234 6.77 -31.45 35.34
CA THR A 234 6.17 -31.13 34.03
C THR A 234 6.63 -29.76 33.56
N GLU A 235 7.12 -29.68 32.33
CA GLU A 235 7.54 -28.41 31.69
C GLU A 235 6.33 -27.54 31.33
N GLY A 236 6.43 -26.25 31.61
CA GLY A 236 5.39 -25.28 31.26
C GLY A 236 5.34 -24.94 29.77
N LYS A 237 4.24 -24.32 29.32
CA LYS A 237 4.08 -23.82 27.95
C LYS A 237 5.16 -22.80 27.56
N ILE A 238 5.64 -22.00 28.51
CA ILE A 238 6.72 -21.04 28.26
C ILE A 238 8.01 -21.77 27.87
N GLU A 239 8.35 -22.87 28.56
CA GLU A 239 9.52 -23.70 28.25
C GLU A 239 9.35 -24.43 26.92
N GLN A 240 8.17 -25.00 26.69
CA GLN A 240 7.84 -25.66 25.42
C GLN A 240 7.96 -24.71 24.22
N ALA A 241 7.77 -23.41 24.42
CA ALA A 241 7.87 -22.37 23.40
C ALA A 241 9.30 -21.82 23.22
N GLN A 242 10.30 -22.34 23.95
CA GLN A 242 11.67 -21.85 23.88
C GLN A 242 12.23 -21.98 22.45
N GLY A 243 12.80 -20.90 21.93
CA GLY A 243 13.27 -20.82 20.54
C GLY A 243 12.16 -20.61 19.49
N GLY A 244 10.89 -20.59 19.89
CA GLY A 244 9.74 -20.40 19.03
C GLY A 244 8.87 -19.19 19.42
N THR A 245 7.56 -19.41 19.42
CA THR A 245 6.53 -18.39 19.69
C THR A 245 5.51 -18.92 20.69
N LEU A 246 5.29 -18.17 21.78
CA LEU A 246 4.19 -18.38 22.72
C LEU A 246 3.04 -17.43 22.36
N PHE A 247 1.86 -17.97 22.10
CA PHE A 247 0.63 -17.23 21.88
C PHE A 247 -0.32 -17.39 23.07
N LEU A 248 -0.61 -16.28 23.75
CA LEU A 248 -1.55 -16.19 24.86
C LEU A 248 -2.89 -15.66 24.34
N ASP A 249 -3.86 -16.54 24.15
CA ASP A 249 -5.21 -16.15 23.76
C ASP A 249 -6.05 -15.79 24.99
N GLU A 250 -6.94 -14.81 24.83
CA GLU A 250 -7.74 -14.22 25.92
C GLU A 250 -6.88 -13.81 27.14
N VAL A 251 -5.77 -13.10 26.89
CA VAL A 251 -4.84 -12.61 27.93
C VAL A 251 -5.51 -11.74 29.02
N GLY A 252 -6.68 -11.18 28.73
CA GLY A 252 -7.49 -10.42 29.69
C GLY A 252 -8.06 -11.27 30.82
N ASP A 253 -8.24 -12.57 30.62
CA ASP A 253 -8.75 -13.51 31.62
C ASP A 253 -7.65 -14.08 32.53
N ILE A 254 -6.39 -13.65 32.36
CA ILE A 254 -5.30 -14.05 33.25
C ILE A 254 -5.51 -13.43 34.64
N PRO A 255 -5.54 -14.23 35.72
CA PRO A 255 -5.68 -13.72 37.08
C PRO A 255 -4.56 -12.75 37.47
N LEU A 256 -4.89 -11.71 38.24
CA LEU A 256 -3.94 -10.68 38.69
C LEU A 256 -2.65 -11.24 39.32
N PRO A 257 -2.69 -12.26 40.22
CA PRO A 257 -1.46 -12.82 40.77
C PRO A 257 -0.53 -13.39 39.70
N LEU A 258 -1.10 -13.96 38.64
CA LEU A 258 -0.35 -14.57 37.55
C LEU A 258 0.19 -13.52 36.57
N GLN A 259 -0.51 -12.39 36.40
CA GLN A 259 -0.01 -11.26 35.60
C GLN A 259 1.32 -10.72 36.13
N VAL A 260 1.53 -10.71 37.45
CA VAL A 260 2.79 -10.28 38.06
C VAL A 260 3.95 -11.20 37.66
N LYS A 261 3.73 -12.53 37.68
CA LYS A 261 4.74 -13.50 37.23
C LYS A 261 5.00 -13.41 35.72
N LEU A 262 3.94 -13.21 34.93
CA LEU A 262 4.06 -13.02 33.48
C LEU A 262 4.85 -11.75 33.14
N LEU A 263 4.63 -10.66 33.86
CA LEU A 263 5.40 -9.42 33.68
C LEU A 263 6.89 -9.65 33.93
N ARG A 264 7.23 -10.36 35.01
CA ARG A 264 8.62 -10.73 35.31
C ARG A 264 9.23 -11.56 34.19
N PHE A 265 8.51 -12.55 33.68
CA PHE A 265 8.95 -13.33 32.52
C PHE A 265 9.18 -12.45 31.28
N LEU A 266 8.28 -11.53 30.96
CA LEU A 266 8.40 -10.65 29.79
C LEU A 266 9.61 -9.70 29.90
N GLN A 267 9.95 -9.26 31.12
CA GLN A 267 11.08 -8.36 31.39
C GLN A 267 12.42 -9.11 31.49
N GLU A 268 12.48 -10.16 32.31
CA GLU A 268 13.73 -10.84 32.68
C GLU A 268 14.02 -12.05 31.79
N ARG A 269 13.02 -12.59 31.08
CA ARG A 269 13.09 -13.85 30.31
C ARG A 269 13.50 -15.06 31.16
N VAL A 270 13.19 -15.00 32.46
CA VAL A 270 13.39 -16.07 33.44
C VAL A 270 12.03 -16.56 33.92
N ILE A 271 11.94 -17.86 34.19
CA ILE A 271 10.78 -18.50 34.80
C ILE A 271 11.18 -19.22 36.08
N GLU A 272 10.20 -19.45 36.95
CA GLU A 272 10.33 -20.26 38.16
C GLU A 272 9.15 -21.24 38.16
N ARG A 273 9.47 -22.55 38.22
CA ARG A 273 8.46 -23.61 38.30
C ARG A 273 7.80 -23.61 39.68
N VAL A 274 6.54 -24.04 39.72
CA VAL A 274 5.78 -24.24 40.96
C VAL A 274 6.24 -25.49 41.70
#